data_AF-A0A7Z9ZKU1-F1
#
_entry.id   AF-A0A7Z9ZKU1-F1
#
_cell.length_a   1.000
_cell.length_b   1.000
_cell.length_c   1.000
_cell.angle_alpha   90.00
_cell.angle_beta   90.00
_cell.angle_gamma   90.00
#
_symmetry.space_group_name_H-M   'P 1'
#
loop_
_entity.id
_entity.type
_entity.pdbx_description
1 polymer ?
#
loop_
_entity_poly.entity_id
_entity_poly.type
_entity_poly.pdbx_seq_one_letter_code
_entity_poly.pdbx_strand_id
1 'polypeptide(L)'
;MPFRGREVLYLVGYAVIDTSCCGIGGYGYALVPGFVVEWKARTDDQGRPVSRIEPIRDEAVRHEVARLIRQREPVHQVTFGPD
;
A
#
# COMPACT_ATOMS: atom_id res chain seq x y z
N MET A 1 8.30 -4.10 -0.07
CA MET A 1 9.42 -3.17 0.18
C MET A 1 10.10 -3.56 1.48
N PRO A 2 11.44 -3.70 1.48
CA PRO A 2 12.20 -3.98 2.69
C PRO A 2 12.05 -2.87 3.73
N PHE A 3 11.79 -3.24 4.98
CA PHE A 3 11.70 -2.36 6.13
C PHE A 3 12.13 -3.11 7.40
N ARG A 4 13.25 -2.71 8.01
CA ARG A 4 13.76 -3.26 9.29
C ARG A 4 13.79 -4.80 9.34
N GLY A 5 14.27 -5.44 8.27
CA GLY A 5 14.35 -6.90 8.16
C GLY A 5 13.04 -7.61 7.82
N ARG A 6 11.98 -6.86 7.50
CA ARG A 6 10.67 -7.36 7.08
C ARG A 6 10.31 -6.82 5.70
N GLU A 7 9.26 -7.36 5.09
CA GLU A 7 8.70 -6.87 3.82
C GLU A 7 7.34 -6.22 4.04
N VAL A 8 7.19 -4.95 3.63
CA VAL A 8 5.90 -4.25 3.56
C VAL A 8 5.26 -4.47 2.19
N LEU A 9 4.03 -4.98 2.16
CA LEU A 9 3.20 -5.00 0.97
C LEU A 9 2.46 -3.67 0.85
N TYR A 10 2.52 -3.05 -0.33
CA TYR A 10 1.68 -1.92 -0.68
C TYR A 10 1.30 -1.96 -2.15
N LEU A 11 0.15 -1.36 -2.48
CA LEU A 11 -0.34 -1.13 -3.82
C LEU A 11 -0.31 0.37 -4.09
N VAL A 12 0.12 0.77 -5.29
CA VAL A 12 0.01 2.16 -5.74
C VAL A 12 -1.04 2.26 -6.84
N GLY A 13 -1.94 3.22 -6.70
CA GLY A 13 -2.92 3.58 -7.73
C GLY A 13 -2.70 5.01 -8.18
N TYR A 14 -2.79 5.25 -9.48
CA TYR A 14 -2.77 6.58 -10.08
C TYR A 14 -4.10 6.82 -10.80
N ALA A 15 -4.78 7.90 -10.43
CA ALA A 15 -5.94 8.40 -11.14
C ALA A 15 -5.54 9.59 -12.00
N VAL A 16 -5.94 9.57 -13.26
CA VAL A 16 -5.89 10.74 -14.14
C VAL A 16 -7.29 11.34 -14.15
N ILE A 17 -7.37 12.60 -13.78
CA ILE A 17 -8.62 13.35 -13.71
C ILE A 17 -8.62 14.31 -14.90
N ASP A 18 -9.32 13.91 -15.95
CA ASP A 18 -9.40 14.67 -17.20
C ASP A 18 -10.47 15.77 -17.14
N THR A 19 -11.64 15.46 -16.55
CA THR A 19 -12.75 16.41 -16.37
C THR A 19 -13.06 16.64 -14.89
N SER A 20 -12.60 17.76 -14.36
CA SER A 20 -12.99 18.25 -13.03
C SER A 20 -13.23 19.76 -13.04
N CYS A 21 -13.97 20.26 -12.04
CA CYS A 21 -14.27 21.70 -11.92
C CYS A 21 -13.02 22.58 -11.74
N CYS A 22 -11.86 22.00 -11.40
CA CYS A 22 -10.60 22.71 -11.17
C CYS A 22 -9.52 22.40 -12.22
N GLY A 23 -9.89 21.76 -13.34
CA GLY A 23 -8.98 21.44 -14.45
C GLY A 23 -8.48 20.00 -14.47
N ILE A 24 -7.45 19.76 -15.30
CA ILE A 24 -6.81 18.44 -15.47
C ILE A 24 -5.83 18.21 -14.31
N GLY A 25 -5.87 17.04 -13.71
CA GLY A 25 -4.99 16.69 -12.57
C GLY A 25 -4.67 15.20 -12.50
N GLY A 26 -3.69 14.87 -11.66
CA GLY A 26 -3.34 13.50 -11.33
C GLY A 26 -3.41 13.28 -9.81
N TYR A 27 -3.86 12.10 -9.39
CA TYR A 27 -3.92 11.73 -7.99
C TYR A 27 -3.35 10.34 -7.76
N GLY A 28 -2.15 10.27 -7.15
CA GLY A 28 -1.58 9.02 -6.66
C GLY A 28 -2.00 8.71 -5.22
N TYR A 29 -2.28 7.44 -4.94
CA TYR A 29 -2.48 6.92 -3.59
C TYR A 29 -1.76 5.59 -3.40
N ALA A 30 -1.42 5.28 -2.15
CA ALA A 30 -0.92 3.96 -1.76
C ALA A 30 -1.83 3.31 -0.71
N LEU A 31 -2.10 2.02 -0.87
CA LEU A 31 -2.76 1.18 0.13
C LEU A 31 -1.72 0.23 0.73
N VAL A 32 -1.62 0.19 2.05
CA VAL A 32 -0.65 -0.62 2.80
C VAL A 32 -1.39 -1.66 3.64
N PRO A 33 -1.60 -2.88 3.12
CA PRO A 33 -2.16 -3.97 3.91
C PRO A 33 -1.32 -4.33 5.14
N GLY A 34 0.02 -4.28 5.01
CA GLY A 34 0.94 -4.48 6.12
C GLY A 34 2.17 -5.30 5.76
N PHE A 35 2.72 -6.02 6.74
CA PHE A 35 3.90 -6.86 6.56
C PHE A 35 3.55 -8.22 5.96
N VAL A 36 4.33 -8.67 4.98
CA VAL A 36 4.22 -10.04 4.46
C VAL A 36 4.78 -11.02 5.49
N VAL A 37 3.94 -11.92 5.97
CA VAL A 37 4.33 -13.06 6.82
C VAL A 37 4.61 -14.29 5.96
N GLU A 38 3.72 -14.58 5.01
CA GLU A 38 3.91 -15.62 4.02
C GLU A 38 3.42 -15.15 2.66
N TRP A 39 4.23 -15.36 1.62
CA TRP A 39 3.94 -14.90 0.27
C TRP A 39 3.29 -16.00 -0.56
N LYS A 40 2.06 -15.76 -1.04
CA LYS A 40 1.31 -16.67 -1.92
C LYS A 40 1.32 -18.12 -1.43
N ALA A 41 1.13 -18.31 -0.12
CA ALA A 41 1.29 -19.59 0.56
C ALA A 41 0.19 -20.61 0.22
N ARG A 42 -0.96 -20.12 -0.26
CA ARG A 42 -2.06 -20.98 -0.70
C ARG A 42 -2.80 -20.37 -1.87
N THR A 43 -3.76 -21.13 -2.39
CA THR A 43 -4.71 -20.70 -3.40
C THR A 43 -6.11 -20.74 -2.81
N ASP A 44 -6.96 -19.78 -3.15
CA ASP A 44 -8.38 -19.82 -2.79
C ASP A 44 -9.22 -20.70 -3.73
N ASP A 45 -10.51 -20.78 -3.46
CA ASP A 45 -11.51 -21.54 -4.22
C ASP A 45 -11.63 -21.10 -5.69
N GLN A 46 -11.20 -19.87 -6.01
CA GLN A 46 -11.20 -19.31 -7.36
C GLN A 46 -9.84 -19.42 -8.06
N GLY A 47 -8.89 -20.15 -7.49
CA GLY A 47 -7.57 -20.31 -8.09
C GLY A 47 -6.63 -19.11 -7.88
N ARG A 48 -6.98 -18.15 -7.00
CA ARG A 48 -6.17 -16.94 -6.78
C ARG A 48 -5.15 -17.17 -5.66
N PRO A 49 -3.90 -16.71 -5.83
CA PRO A 49 -2.89 -16.84 -4.79
C PRO A 49 -3.19 -15.94 -3.59
N VAL A 50 -3.04 -16.48 -2.38
CA VAL A 50 -3.31 -15.79 -1.11
C VAL A 50 -2.05 -15.69 -0.27
N SER A 51 -1.73 -14.48 0.17
CA SER A 51 -0.65 -14.18 1.11
C SER A 51 -1.18 -13.97 2.52
N ARG A 52 -0.37 -14.32 3.53
CA ARG A 52 -0.65 -13.98 4.93
C ARG A 52 0.04 -12.66 5.26
N ILE A 53 -0.76 -11.67 5.64
CA ILE A 53 -0.33 -10.30 5.93
C ILE A 53 -0.59 -9.99 7.40
N GLU A 54 0.38 -9.39 8.09
CA GLU A 54 0.22 -8.80 9.42
C GLU A 54 -0.01 -7.28 9.30
N PRO A 55 -1.13 -6.74 9.77
CA PRO A 55 -1.37 -5.30 9.79
C PRO A 55 -0.31 -4.55 10.61
N ILE A 56 0.12 -3.40 10.10
CA ILE A 56 0.99 -2.49 10.85
C ILE A 56 0.10 -1.70 11.79
N ARG A 57 0.22 -1.90 13.11
CA ARG A 57 -0.59 -1.18 14.12
C ARG A 57 0.17 -0.06 14.83
N ASP A 58 1.50 -0.18 14.89
CA ASP A 58 2.35 0.84 15.51
C ASP A 58 2.36 2.12 14.65
N GLU A 59 1.94 3.23 15.22
CA GLU A 59 1.78 4.50 14.50
C GLU A 59 3.13 5.10 14.08
N ALA A 60 4.20 4.91 14.86
CA ALA A 60 5.53 5.37 14.46
C ALA A 60 6.03 4.59 13.25
N VAL A 61 5.75 3.27 13.20
CA VAL A 61 6.04 2.44 12.03
C VAL A 61 5.18 2.87 10.83
N ARG A 62 3.88 3.14 11.01
CA ARG A 62 3.00 3.65 9.95
C ARG A 62 3.54 4.96 9.36
N HIS A 63 3.92 5.92 10.21
CA HIS A 63 4.49 7.19 9.78
C HIS A 63 5.78 7.02 8.99
N GLU A 64 6.70 6.15 9.44
CA GLU A 64 7.96 5.93 8.74
C GLU A 64 7.74 5.24 7.39
N VAL A 65 6.90 4.21 7.33
CA VAL A 65 6.53 3.52 6.10
C VAL A 65 5.87 4.48 5.11
N ALA A 66 4.93 5.31 5.56
CA ALA A 66 4.27 6.29 4.71
C ALA A 66 5.26 7.33 4.15
N ARG A 67 6.22 7.78 4.97
CA ARG A 67 7.30 8.67 4.52
C ARG A 67 8.15 8.01 3.44
N LEU A 68 8.56 6.76 3.63
CA LEU A 68 9.36 6.01 2.65
C LEU A 68 8.60 5.77 1.34
N ILE A 69 7.30 5.48 1.40
CA ILE A 69 6.47 5.31 0.19
C ILE A 69 6.38 6.63 -0.58
N ARG A 70 6.11 7.76 0.09
CA ARG A 70 6.07 9.09 -0.56
C ARG A 70 7.40 9.53 -1.17
N GLN A 71 8.52 9.00 -0.68
CA GLN A 71 9.84 9.25 -1.27
C GLN A 71 10.09 8.44 -2.54
N ARG A 72 9.40 7.30 -2.70
CA ARG A 72 9.57 6.37 -3.82
C ARG A 72 8.54 6.56 -4.91
N GLU A 73 7.33 6.96 -4.54
CA GLU A 73 6.15 6.99 -5.40
C GLU A 73 5.52 8.38 -5.38
N PRO A 74 5.08 8.93 -6.54
CA PRO A 74 4.33 10.18 -6.61
C PRO A 74 2.89 10.04 -6.08
N VAL A 75 2.75 9.75 -4.78
CA VAL A 75 1.48 9.57 -4.09
C VAL A 75 1.21 10.67 -3.08
N HIS A 76 -0.04 11.12 -3.03
CA HIS A 76 -0.51 12.15 -2.10
C HIS A 76 -0.98 11.51 -0.79
N GLN A 77 -1.69 10.38 -0.90
CA GLN A 77 -2.27 9.66 0.22
C GLN A 77 -1.62 8.30 0.42
N VAL A 78 -1.40 7.93 1.68
CA VAL A 78 -1.01 6.58 2.09
C VAL A 78 -2.02 6.14 3.15
N THR A 79 -2.73 5.05 2.88
CA THR A 79 -3.74 4.48 3.77
C THR A 79 -3.31 3.10 4.22
N PHE A 80 -3.47 2.80 5.51
CA PHE A 80 -3.21 1.47 6.06
C PHE A 80 -4.51 0.68 6.13
N GLY A 81 -4.41 -0.65 5.96
CA GLY A 81 -5.57 -1.54 5.99
C GLY A 81 -6.37 -1.44 7.31
N PRO A 82 -7.65 -1.87 7.30
CA PRO A 82 -8.50 -1.84 8.50
C PRO A 82 -7.93 -2.73 9.62
N ASP A 83 -8.29 -2.39 10.86
CA ASP A 83 -7.88 -3.12 12.07
C ASP A 83 -8.64 -4.45 12.26
#